data_AF-A0A2G5UZA8-F1
#
_entry.id   AF-A0A2G5UZA8-F1
#
_cell.length_a   1.000
_cell.length_b   1.000
_cell.length_c   1.000
_cell.angle_alpha   90.00
_cell.angle_beta   90.00
_cell.angle_gamma   90.00
#
_symmetry.space_group_name_H-M   'P 1'
#
loop_
_entity.id
_entity.type
_entity.pdbx_description
1 polymer ?
#
loop_
_entity_poly.entity_id
_entity_poly.type
_entity_poly.pdbx_seq_one_letter_code
_entity_poly.pdbx_strand_id
1 'polypeptide(L)'
;MKSGFWILGQQNKKSDFRILESSPLLHPILASFQIENRIFLISQKFLASFGPDSPLDYETYETEKTISNGEVRKFGENRLMIFDRKSQICSIWEMNKPKSPSHQLCFGSSEYTVDVACDETNLYSLTAAGVVSVWKLRPNGRKYRDQLFTTYLNHCSKLLYTHPQKFVILTTTEVHFVVFGTETTDSGPQ
;
A
#
# COMPACT_ATOMS: atom_id res chain seq x y z
N MET A 1 30.15 56.89 -24.64
CA MET A 1 29.75 55.50 -24.93
C MET A 1 29.91 54.69 -23.65
N LYS A 2 28.82 54.12 -23.13
CA LYS A 2 28.81 53.20 -21.99
C LYS A 2 28.74 51.77 -22.53
N SER A 3 29.69 50.92 -22.19
CA SER A 3 29.56 49.45 -22.18
C SER A 3 30.42 48.96 -21.01
N GLY A 4 29.99 48.14 -20.07
CA GLY A 4 28.88 47.18 -20.08
C GLY A 4 29.47 45.84 -19.62
N PHE A 5 29.92 45.79 -18.36
CA PHE A 5 30.33 44.57 -17.67
C PHE A 5 29.08 43.71 -17.42
N TRP A 6 29.06 42.49 -17.94
CA TRP A 6 28.09 41.47 -17.54
C TRP A 6 28.85 40.33 -16.87
N ILE A 7 28.76 40.27 -15.55
CA ILE A 7 29.11 39.08 -14.77
C ILE A 7 27.91 38.14 -14.93
N LEU A 8 28.08 37.05 -15.68
CA LEU A 8 27.07 36.00 -15.74
C LEU A 8 27.02 35.27 -14.39
N GLY A 9 25.81 35.20 -13.84
CA GLY A 9 25.53 34.75 -12.50
C GLY A 9 25.99 33.33 -12.17
N GLN A 10 26.39 33.18 -10.92
CA GLN A 10 26.34 31.92 -10.20
C GLN A 10 24.89 31.43 -10.14
N GLN A 11 24.55 30.38 -10.87
CA GLN A 11 23.38 29.57 -10.55
C GLN A 11 23.71 28.08 -10.67
N ASN A 12 23.29 27.35 -9.63
CA ASN A 12 23.06 25.91 -9.56
C ASN A 12 24.27 24.96 -9.53
N LYS A 13 24.86 24.83 -8.34
CA LYS A 13 25.60 23.63 -7.89
C LYS A 13 24.84 22.79 -6.85
N LYS A 14 23.55 23.08 -6.61
CA LYS A 14 22.73 22.39 -5.60
C LYS A 14 21.94 21.20 -6.14
N SER A 15 21.77 21.07 -7.45
CA SER A 15 21.01 19.97 -8.10
C SER A 15 21.72 18.62 -7.99
N ASP A 16 23.03 18.60 -8.20
CA ASP A 16 23.75 17.34 -8.47
C ASP A 16 23.96 16.46 -7.22
N PHE A 17 23.95 17.05 -6.02
CA PHE A 17 24.12 16.28 -4.78
C PHE A 17 22.89 15.47 -4.38
N ARG A 18 21.69 15.86 -4.81
CA ARG A 18 20.44 15.14 -4.50
C ARG A 18 20.24 13.90 -5.38
N ILE A 19 20.84 13.86 -6.57
CA ILE A 19 20.75 12.77 -7.54
C ILE A 19 21.34 11.45 -6.98
N LEU A 20 22.32 11.56 -6.08
CA LEU A 20 22.89 10.40 -5.39
C LEU A 20 21.90 9.83 -4.35
N GLU A 21 21.14 10.66 -3.64
CA GLU A 21 20.29 10.20 -2.51
C GLU A 21 19.05 9.40 -2.91
N SER A 22 18.75 9.22 -4.20
CA SER A 22 17.63 8.42 -4.71
C SER A 22 18.07 7.26 -5.60
N SER A 23 19.37 7.05 -5.78
CA SER A 23 19.90 5.97 -6.63
C SER A 23 19.58 4.58 -6.04
N PRO A 24 19.12 3.61 -6.85
CA PRO A 24 19.04 2.20 -6.45
C PRO A 24 20.36 1.61 -5.94
N LEU A 25 21.49 2.20 -6.35
CA LEU A 25 22.83 1.85 -5.90
C LEU A 25 23.11 2.32 -4.44
N LEU A 26 22.40 3.36 -3.99
CA LEU A 26 22.51 3.92 -2.65
C LEU A 26 21.35 3.49 -1.74
N HIS A 27 20.18 3.18 -2.32
CA HIS A 27 19.00 2.64 -1.65
C HIS A 27 18.50 1.41 -2.39
N PRO A 28 18.88 0.20 -1.92
CA PRO A 28 18.48 -1.05 -2.54
C PRO A 28 16.97 -1.11 -2.76
N ILE A 29 16.58 -1.48 -3.98
CA ILE A 29 15.18 -1.75 -4.32
C ILE A 29 14.75 -2.98 -3.52
N LEU A 30 13.73 -2.82 -2.70
CA LEU A 30 13.15 -3.89 -1.90
C LEU A 30 12.17 -4.73 -2.73
N ALA A 31 11.41 -4.06 -3.60
CA ALA A 31 10.45 -4.72 -4.47
C ALA A 31 10.12 -3.87 -5.69
N SER A 32 9.69 -4.53 -6.76
CA SER A 32 9.12 -3.90 -7.94
C SER A 32 7.81 -4.60 -8.31
N PHE A 33 6.84 -3.83 -8.78
CA PHE A 33 5.53 -4.35 -9.18
C PHE A 33 5.09 -3.67 -10.46
N GLN A 34 4.55 -4.45 -11.39
CA GLN A 34 3.87 -3.90 -12.56
C GLN A 34 2.36 -3.92 -12.31
N ILE A 35 1.73 -2.75 -12.42
CA ILE A 35 0.28 -2.62 -12.49
C ILE A 35 -0.03 -2.02 -13.85
N GLU A 36 -0.62 -2.84 -14.72
CA GLU A 36 -0.94 -2.48 -16.10
C GLU A 36 0.29 -1.91 -16.81
N ASN A 37 0.22 -0.65 -17.25
CA ASN A 37 1.28 0.03 -17.98
C ASN A 37 2.22 0.83 -17.05
N ARG A 38 2.24 0.55 -15.74
CA ARG A 38 3.13 1.22 -14.79
C ARG A 38 3.95 0.28 -13.95
N ILE A 39 5.22 0.64 -13.76
CA ILE A 39 6.15 -0.02 -12.86
C ILE A 39 6.25 0.80 -11.59
N PHE A 40 6.00 0.18 -10.45
CA PHE A 40 6.23 0.74 -9.13
C PHE A 40 7.51 0.17 -8.54
N LEU A 41 8.41 1.06 -8.13
CA LEU A 41 9.64 0.71 -7.42
C LEU A 41 9.51 1.11 -5.97
N ILE A 42 9.85 0.18 -5.08
CA ILE A 42 9.82 0.39 -3.64
C ILE A 42 11.22 0.18 -3.12
N SER A 43 11.80 1.20 -2.50
CA SER A 43 13.03 1.11 -1.74
C SER A 43 12.74 1.39 -0.27
N GLN A 44 13.77 1.28 0.58
CA GLN A 44 13.67 1.67 1.99
C GLN A 44 13.29 3.16 2.18
N LYS A 45 13.52 4.01 1.17
CA LYS A 45 13.37 5.46 1.28
C LYS A 45 12.28 6.07 0.41
N PHE A 46 11.89 5.41 -0.68
CA PHE A 46 10.95 5.98 -1.64
C PHE A 46 10.04 4.94 -2.28
N LEU A 47 8.88 5.42 -2.73
CA LEU A 47 7.98 4.77 -3.67
C LEU A 47 7.99 5.60 -4.95
N ALA A 48 8.31 4.99 -6.09
CA ALA A 48 8.28 5.65 -7.39
C ALA A 48 7.39 4.87 -8.36
N SER A 49 6.82 5.55 -9.35
CA SER A 49 5.99 4.94 -10.39
C SER A 49 6.36 5.46 -11.78
N PHE A 50 6.58 4.59 -12.75
CA PHE A 50 7.04 4.92 -14.10
C PHE A 50 6.04 4.41 -15.14
N GLY A 51 5.73 5.22 -16.14
CA GLY A 51 5.08 4.74 -17.36
C GLY A 51 6.05 3.90 -18.21
N PRO A 52 5.55 3.18 -19.24
CA PRO A 52 6.37 2.26 -20.02
C PRO A 52 7.36 3.00 -20.93
N ASP A 53 6.98 4.20 -21.39
CA ASP A 53 7.79 5.07 -22.25
C ASP A 53 8.51 6.16 -21.46
N SER A 54 8.37 6.16 -20.12
CA SER A 54 9.05 7.14 -19.31
C SER A 54 10.53 6.83 -19.38
N PRO A 55 11.41 7.74 -19.86
CA PRO A 55 12.81 7.63 -19.48
C PRO A 55 12.80 7.49 -17.96
N LEU A 56 13.66 6.63 -17.41
CA LEU A 56 13.92 6.57 -15.97
C LEU A 56 14.51 7.94 -15.60
N ASP A 57 13.69 8.96 -15.60
CA ASP A 57 14.08 10.35 -15.51
C ASP A 57 14.19 10.63 -14.04
N TYR A 58 15.43 10.52 -13.57
CA TYR A 58 15.81 10.59 -12.18
C TYR A 58 15.51 11.97 -11.56
N GLU A 59 15.03 12.95 -12.34
CA GLU A 59 14.61 14.26 -11.85
C GLU A 59 13.20 14.26 -11.21
N THR A 60 12.41 13.20 -11.37
CA THR A 60 11.04 13.11 -10.81
C THR A 60 10.94 12.42 -9.44
N TYR A 61 12.07 12.04 -8.82
CA TYR A 61 12.12 11.51 -7.44
C TYR A 61 11.88 12.61 -6.39
N GLU A 62 10.73 13.25 -6.40
CA GLU A 62 10.26 14.04 -5.27
C GLU A 62 9.05 13.34 -4.65
N THR A 63 9.31 12.43 -3.70
CA THR A 63 8.62 12.43 -2.40
C THR A 63 9.23 11.41 -1.45
N GLU A 64 9.84 11.93 -0.38
CA GLU A 64 10.38 11.17 0.74
C GLU A 64 9.24 10.62 1.59
N LYS A 65 9.11 9.29 1.64
CA LYS A 65 8.56 8.62 2.81
C LYS A 65 9.23 7.27 2.96
N THR A 66 9.93 7.10 4.07
CA THR A 66 10.51 5.83 4.51
C THR A 66 9.37 4.82 4.68
N ILE A 67 9.22 3.91 3.72
CA ILE A 67 8.35 2.75 3.89
C ILE A 67 9.20 1.71 4.60
N SER A 68 9.06 1.65 5.92
CA SER A 68 9.56 0.51 6.68
C SER A 68 8.85 -0.74 6.20
N ASN A 69 9.61 -1.70 5.68
CA ASN A 69 9.24 -3.09 5.39
C ASN A 69 7.72 -3.38 5.44
N GLY A 70 7.06 -3.33 4.30
CA GLY A 70 5.63 -3.63 4.19
C GLY A 70 5.34 -4.63 3.09
N GLU A 71 4.33 -5.48 3.30
CA GLU A 71 3.80 -6.32 2.22
C GLU A 71 3.00 -5.44 1.26
N VAL A 72 3.28 -5.60 -0.03
CA VAL A 72 2.71 -4.79 -1.10
C VAL A 72 1.77 -5.64 -1.93
N ARG A 73 0.56 -5.13 -2.18
CA ARG A 73 -0.50 -5.82 -2.93
C ARG A 73 -1.23 -4.84 -3.84
N LYS A 74 -1.72 -5.33 -4.98
CA LYS A 74 -2.62 -4.56 -5.86
C LYS A 74 -3.99 -4.39 -5.19
N PHE A 75 -4.56 -3.18 -5.22
CA PHE A 75 -5.85 -2.84 -4.59
C PHE A 75 -6.82 -2.27 -5.64
N GLY A 76 -7.66 -3.12 -6.21
CA GLY A 76 -8.41 -2.78 -7.42
C GLY A 76 -7.50 -2.46 -8.61
N GLU A 77 -8.00 -1.75 -9.61
CA GLU A 77 -7.27 -1.53 -10.86
C GLU A 77 -6.09 -0.56 -10.69
N ASN A 78 -6.34 0.59 -10.07
CA ASN A 78 -5.46 1.76 -10.13
C ASN A 78 -4.81 2.14 -8.78
N ARG A 79 -4.80 1.22 -7.80
CA ARG A 79 -4.26 1.50 -6.46
C ARG A 79 -3.34 0.39 -5.97
N LEU A 80 -2.42 0.79 -5.10
CA LEU A 80 -1.53 -0.08 -4.35
C LEU A 80 -1.89 -0.04 -2.88
N MET A 81 -1.78 -1.18 -2.23
CA MET A 81 -1.85 -1.33 -0.79
C MET A 81 -0.47 -1.72 -0.27
N ILE A 82 -0.02 -1.03 0.78
CA ILE A 82 1.24 -1.31 1.46
C ILE A 82 0.96 -1.43 2.95
N PHE A 83 1.17 -2.60 3.52
CA PHE A 83 0.96 -2.85 4.94
C PHE A 83 2.27 -3.10 5.67
N ASP A 84 2.60 -2.20 6.59
CA ASP A 84 3.70 -2.37 7.53
C ASP A 84 3.15 -2.90 8.86
N ARG A 85 3.44 -4.18 9.12
CA ARG A 85 3.03 -4.87 10.34
C ARG A 85 3.71 -4.31 11.60
N LYS A 86 4.92 -3.75 11.51
CA LYS A 86 5.62 -3.20 12.69
C LYS A 86 4.94 -1.92 13.14
N SER A 87 4.66 -1.01 12.21
CA SER A 87 3.98 0.25 12.53
C SER A 87 2.46 0.12 12.62
N GLN A 88 1.89 -1.02 12.21
CA GLN A 88 0.43 -1.26 12.15
C GLN A 88 -0.28 -0.24 11.27
N ILE A 89 0.35 0.12 10.16
CA ILE A 89 -0.15 1.09 9.20
C ILE A 89 -0.32 0.41 7.84
N CYS A 90 -1.52 0.49 7.29
CA CYS A 90 -1.79 0.16 5.90
C CYS A 90 -2.04 1.45 5.10
N SER A 91 -1.23 1.67 4.06
CA SER A 91 -1.30 2.85 3.20
C SER A 91 -1.80 2.47 1.82
N ILE A 92 -2.77 3.22 1.30
CA ILE A 92 -3.32 3.04 -0.04
C ILE A 92 -2.83 4.17 -0.94
N TRP A 93 -2.20 3.83 -2.05
CA TRP A 93 -1.61 4.78 -2.99
C TRP A 93 -2.34 4.73 -4.32
N GLU A 94 -2.70 5.90 -4.85
CA GLU A 94 -3.24 6.01 -6.20
C GLU A 94 -2.10 6.07 -7.20
N MET A 95 -2.23 5.32 -8.29
CA MET A 95 -1.26 5.26 -9.37
C MET A 95 -0.91 6.65 -9.94
N ASN A 96 -1.88 7.56 -9.98
CA ASN A 96 -1.72 8.91 -10.52
C ASN A 96 -1.26 9.94 -9.48
N LYS A 97 -1.15 9.56 -8.20
CA LYS A 97 -0.77 10.47 -7.10
C LYS A 97 0.25 9.80 -6.17
N PRO A 98 1.47 9.52 -6.65
CA PRO A 98 2.50 8.82 -5.86
C PRO A 98 3.13 9.68 -4.76
N LYS A 99 2.72 10.95 -4.61
CA LYS A 99 3.29 11.88 -3.63
C LYS A 99 2.83 11.63 -2.19
N SER A 100 1.60 11.15 -2.03
CA SER A 100 1.02 10.88 -0.72
C SER A 100 0.03 9.74 -0.81
N PRO A 101 -0.09 8.91 0.24
CA PRO A 101 -1.14 7.90 0.25
C PRO A 101 -2.50 8.60 0.20
N SER A 102 -3.39 8.06 -0.62
CA SER A 102 -4.80 8.47 -0.66
C SER A 102 -5.52 8.17 0.67
N HIS A 103 -5.15 7.05 1.30
CA HIS A 103 -5.72 6.61 2.56
C HIS A 103 -4.63 6.03 3.45
N GLN A 104 -4.75 6.24 4.76
CA GLN A 104 -3.88 5.64 5.76
C GLN A 104 -4.73 5.04 6.87
N LEU A 105 -4.62 3.72 7.03
CA LEU A 105 -5.36 2.94 8.00
C LEU A 105 -4.40 2.56 9.13
N CYS A 106 -4.63 3.09 10.31
CA CYS A 106 -3.90 2.69 11.51
C CYS A 106 -4.69 1.59 12.23
N PHE A 107 -4.03 0.50 12.62
CA PHE A 107 -4.62 -0.55 13.44
C PHE A 107 -4.16 -0.37 14.89
N GLY A 108 -5.12 -0.17 15.80
CA GLY A 108 -4.84 -0.04 17.22
C GLY A 108 -4.42 -1.37 17.87
N SER A 109 -4.07 -1.33 19.15
CA SER A 109 -3.69 -2.53 19.91
C SER A 109 -4.77 -3.62 19.92
N SER A 110 -6.05 -3.22 20.01
CA SER A 110 -7.19 -4.14 19.92
C SER A 110 -7.43 -4.72 18.53
N GLU A 111 -6.78 -4.16 17.51
CA GLU A 111 -6.92 -4.52 16.10
C GLU A 111 -5.61 -5.05 15.53
N TYR A 112 -4.67 -5.45 16.40
CA TYR A 112 -3.31 -5.79 15.97
C TYR A 112 -3.35 -6.84 14.86
N THR A 113 -2.98 -6.39 13.68
CA THR A 113 -3.19 -7.06 12.41
C THR A 113 -1.91 -7.79 12.05
N VAL A 114 -2.04 -9.07 11.72
CA VAL A 114 -0.93 -9.92 11.28
C VAL A 114 -0.75 -9.91 9.77
N ASP A 115 -1.85 -9.74 9.02
CA ASP A 115 -1.84 -9.63 7.57
C ASP A 115 -3.09 -8.91 7.05
N VAL A 116 -3.02 -8.39 5.83
CA VAL A 116 -4.14 -7.75 5.12
C VAL A 116 -4.32 -8.36 3.73
N ALA A 117 -5.57 -8.39 3.27
CA ALA A 117 -5.92 -8.73 1.90
C ALA A 117 -6.88 -7.67 1.34
N CYS A 118 -7.19 -7.75 0.06
CA CYS A 118 -8.12 -6.82 -0.57
C CYS A 118 -8.80 -7.42 -1.79
N ASP A 119 -9.98 -6.90 -2.09
CA ASP A 119 -10.61 -7.01 -3.40
C ASP A 119 -10.57 -5.63 -4.10
N GLU A 120 -11.43 -5.41 -5.09
CA GLU A 120 -11.50 -4.14 -5.82
C GLU A 120 -11.96 -2.94 -4.97
N THR A 121 -12.74 -3.20 -3.91
CA THR A 121 -13.46 -2.21 -3.12
C THR A 121 -13.17 -2.26 -1.63
N ASN A 122 -12.80 -3.43 -1.11
CA ASN A 122 -12.69 -3.72 0.32
C ASN A 122 -11.26 -4.06 0.71
N LEU A 123 -10.90 -3.64 1.92
CA LEU A 123 -9.72 -4.10 2.62
C LEU A 123 -10.14 -5.11 3.68
N TYR A 124 -9.40 -6.20 3.78
CA TYR A 124 -9.58 -7.23 4.79
C TYR A 124 -8.36 -7.23 5.72
N SER A 125 -8.57 -7.35 7.02
CA SER A 125 -7.48 -7.53 7.98
C SER A 125 -7.68 -8.80 8.79
N LEU A 126 -6.59 -9.47 9.15
CA LEU A 126 -6.57 -10.64 10.01
C LEU A 126 -5.79 -10.35 11.29
N THR A 127 -6.32 -10.74 12.45
CA THR A 127 -5.56 -10.74 13.71
C THR A 127 -4.98 -12.13 13.99
N ALA A 128 -4.02 -12.23 14.91
CA ALA A 128 -3.46 -13.51 15.34
C ALA A 128 -4.49 -14.46 15.98
N ALA A 129 -5.60 -13.91 16.49
CA ALA A 129 -6.69 -14.62 17.14
C ALA A 129 -7.84 -14.98 16.16
N GLY A 130 -7.56 -14.99 14.85
CA GLY A 130 -8.53 -15.44 13.86
C GLY A 130 -9.70 -14.48 13.64
N VAL A 131 -9.56 -13.19 13.98
CA VAL A 131 -10.58 -12.19 13.67
C VAL A 131 -10.31 -11.61 12.29
N VAL A 132 -11.26 -11.76 11.38
CA VAL A 132 -11.25 -11.15 10.04
C VAL A 132 -12.18 -9.94 10.05
N SER A 133 -11.67 -8.76 9.69
CA SER A 133 -12.49 -7.55 9.57
C SER A 133 -12.54 -7.07 8.13
N VAL A 134 -13.72 -6.63 7.70
CA VAL A 134 -13.96 -5.98 6.41
C VAL A 134 -13.97 -4.47 6.63
N TRP A 135 -13.15 -3.77 5.85
CA TRP A 135 -12.96 -2.33 5.94
C TRP A 135 -13.34 -1.66 4.63
N LYS A 136 -14.13 -0.62 4.74
CA LYS A 136 -14.52 0.25 3.64
C LYS A 136 -13.77 1.57 3.75
N LEU A 137 -13.25 2.04 2.62
CA LEU A 137 -12.54 3.30 2.51
C LEU A 137 -13.54 4.42 2.20
N ARG A 138 -13.56 5.48 3.01
CA ARG A 138 -14.36 6.67 2.74
C ARG A 138 -13.57 7.67 1.89
N PRO A 139 -14.24 8.46 1.03
CA PRO A 139 -13.58 9.46 0.18
C PRO A 139 -12.72 10.49 0.94
N ASN A 140 -13.00 10.70 2.24
CA ASN A 140 -12.23 11.61 3.09
C ASN A 140 -10.97 10.99 3.72
N GLY A 141 -10.52 9.83 3.23
CA GLY A 141 -9.32 9.15 3.73
C GLY A 141 -9.56 8.27 4.96
N ARG A 142 -10.74 8.30 5.59
CA ARG A 142 -11.05 7.52 6.79
C ARG A 142 -11.49 6.09 6.45
N LYS A 143 -11.22 5.14 7.34
CA LYS A 143 -11.79 3.78 7.30
C LYS A 143 -13.03 3.67 8.18
N TYR A 144 -13.94 2.77 7.84
CA TYR A 144 -14.91 2.21 8.78
C TYR A 144 -14.95 0.69 8.64
N ARG A 145 -15.23 0.01 9.75
CA ARG A 145 -15.43 -1.44 9.76
C ARG A 145 -16.85 -1.73 9.36
N ASP A 146 -17.02 -2.51 8.30
CA ASP A 146 -18.31 -2.90 7.76
C ASP A 146 -18.79 -4.22 8.37
N GLN A 147 -17.89 -5.20 8.43
CA GLN A 147 -18.18 -6.53 8.96
C GLN A 147 -17.00 -7.05 9.81
N LEU A 148 -17.32 -7.94 10.74
CA LEU A 148 -16.35 -8.63 11.58
C LEU A 148 -16.74 -10.09 11.68
N PHE A 149 -15.77 -10.97 11.48
CA PHE A 149 -15.94 -12.40 11.54
C PHE A 149 -14.89 -13.04 12.46
N THR A 150 -15.32 -14.01 13.25
CA THR A 150 -14.45 -14.78 14.13
C THR A 150 -14.33 -16.21 13.60
N THR A 151 -13.11 -16.66 13.33
CA THR A 151 -12.85 -18.00 12.77
C THR A 151 -12.53 -19.05 13.83
N TYR A 152 -12.34 -18.63 15.09
CA TYR A 152 -11.84 -19.45 16.21
C TYR A 152 -10.44 -20.07 15.98
N LEU A 153 -9.77 -19.70 14.89
CA LEU A 153 -8.37 -20.05 14.64
C LEU A 153 -7.46 -19.22 15.53
N ASN A 154 -6.32 -19.80 15.93
CA ASN A 154 -5.30 -19.13 16.70
C ASN A 154 -3.96 -19.15 15.97
N HIS A 155 -3.05 -18.26 16.36
CA HIS A 155 -1.72 -18.14 15.77
C HIS A 155 -1.76 -17.94 14.25
N CYS A 156 -2.75 -17.19 13.78
CA CYS A 156 -2.89 -16.79 12.39
C CYS A 156 -1.69 -15.94 11.95
N SER A 157 -1.23 -16.17 10.73
CA SER A 157 -0.02 -15.55 10.17
C SER A 157 -0.26 -14.90 8.81
N LYS A 158 -1.18 -15.44 7.99
CA LYS A 158 -1.44 -14.94 6.63
C LYS A 158 -2.91 -15.00 6.26
N LEU A 159 -3.35 -14.01 5.50
CA LEU A 159 -4.68 -13.89 4.93
C LEU A 159 -4.60 -13.81 3.41
N LEU A 160 -5.28 -14.73 2.74
CA LEU A 160 -5.45 -14.72 1.30
C LEU A 160 -6.94 -14.61 0.98
N TYR A 161 -7.29 -13.57 0.24
CA TYR A 161 -8.62 -13.42 -0.33
C TYR A 161 -8.72 -14.28 -1.60
N THR A 162 -9.79 -15.07 -1.73
CA THR A 162 -10.02 -15.89 -2.94
C THR A 162 -11.30 -15.50 -3.67
N HIS A 163 -12.37 -15.20 -2.93
CA HIS A 163 -13.67 -14.80 -3.48
C HIS A 163 -14.45 -14.04 -2.39
N PRO A 164 -15.54 -13.31 -2.69
CA PRO A 164 -16.34 -12.64 -1.66
C PRO A 164 -16.67 -13.60 -0.52
N GLN A 165 -16.27 -13.20 0.69
CA GLN A 165 -16.43 -13.96 1.94
C GLN A 165 -15.73 -15.32 2.01
N LYS A 166 -14.82 -15.63 1.08
CA LYS A 166 -14.00 -16.84 1.07
C LYS A 166 -12.52 -16.48 1.19
N PHE A 167 -11.89 -17.07 2.19
CA PHE A 167 -10.52 -16.78 2.57
C PHE A 167 -9.73 -18.07 2.75
N VAL A 168 -8.43 -17.99 2.47
CA VAL A 168 -7.46 -18.97 2.97
C VAL A 168 -6.68 -18.30 4.09
N ILE A 169 -6.69 -18.91 5.26
CA ILE A 169 -5.97 -18.45 6.44
C ILE A 169 -4.87 -19.44 6.75
N LEU A 170 -3.63 -18.95 6.82
CA LEU A 170 -2.51 -19.73 7.29
C LEU A 170 -2.35 -19.45 8.78
N THR A 171 -2.25 -20.52 9.56
CA THR A 171 -1.76 -20.47 10.94
C THR A 171 -0.27 -20.77 10.93
N THR A 172 0.33 -20.96 12.11
CA THR A 172 1.74 -21.36 12.21
C THR A 172 1.96 -22.80 11.72
N THR A 173 0.91 -23.64 11.74
CA THR A 173 1.01 -25.08 11.50
C THR A 173 0.16 -25.56 10.33
N GLU A 174 -0.92 -24.85 9.99
CA GLU A 174 -1.98 -25.37 9.12
C GLU A 174 -2.48 -24.32 8.12
N VAL A 175 -3.15 -24.81 7.07
CA VAL A 175 -3.84 -24.01 6.06
C VAL A 175 -5.33 -24.27 6.18
N HIS A 176 -6.13 -23.22 6.37
CA HIS A 176 -7.58 -23.33 6.54
C HIS A 176 -8.32 -22.59 5.43
N PHE A 177 -9.35 -23.23 4.89
CA PHE A 177 -10.30 -22.60 3.98
C PHE A 177 -11.51 -22.14 4.79
N VAL A 178 -11.71 -20.83 4.88
CA VAL A 178 -12.75 -20.22 5.71
C VAL A 178 -13.76 -19.52 4.81
N VAL A 179 -15.03 -19.81 5.05
CA VAL A 179 -16.17 -19.20 4.36
C VAL A 179 -17.08 -18.59 5.40
N PHE A 180 -17.42 -17.31 5.25
CA PHE A 180 -18.43 -16.66 6.07
C PHE A 180 -19.76 -16.67 5.34
N GLY A 181 -20.81 -17.09 6.04
CA GLY A 181 -22.18 -16.97 5.52
C GLY A 181 -22.65 -15.53 5.62
N THR A 182 -23.31 -15.05 4.57
CA THR A 182 -24.25 -13.92 4.70
C THR A 182 -25.59 -14.51 5.10
N GLU A 183 -26.16 -14.07 6.22
CA GLU A 183 -27.60 -14.20 6.38
C GLU A 183 -28.23 -13.24 5.36
N THR A 184 -28.56 -13.76 4.18
CA THR A 184 -29.55 -13.11 3.33
C THR A 184 -30.88 -13.30 4.05
N THR A 185 -31.32 -12.31 4.81
CA THR A 185 -32.73 -12.20 5.15
C THR A 185 -33.48 -11.97 3.84
N ASP A 186 -33.85 -13.06 3.18
CA ASP A 186 -34.94 -13.06 2.21
C ASP A 186 -36.20 -12.67 2.99
N SER A 187 -36.44 -11.37 3.12
CA SER A 187 -37.79 -10.88 3.34
C SER A 187 -38.55 -11.19 2.05
N GLY A 188 -39.10 -12.40 1.98
CA GLY A 188 -40.02 -12.82 0.92
C GLY A 188 -41.18 -11.84 0.80
N PRO A 189 -41.85 -11.79 -0.37
CA PRO A 189 -42.88 -10.80 -0.63
C PRO A 189 -44.03 -10.99 0.37
N GLN A 190 -44.33 -9.94 1.13
CA GLN A 190 -45.62 -9.77 1.81
C GLN A 190 -46.69 -9.38 0.80
#